data_AF-A0A7X4W932-F1
#
_entry.id   AF-A0A7X4W932-F1
#
_cell.length_a   1.000
_cell.length_b   1.000
_cell.length_c   1.000
_cell.angle_alpha   90.00
_cell.angle_beta   90.00
_cell.angle_gamma   90.00
#
_symmetry.space_group_name_H-M   'P 1'
#
loop_
_entity.id
_entity.type
_entity.pdbx_description
1 polymer ?
#
loop_
_entity_poly.entity_id
_entity_poly.type
_entity_poly.pdbx_seq_one_letter_code
_entity_poly.pdbx_strand_id
1 'polypeptide(L)'
;MVEVHINKCCGGRLTTEALLRPTGSVDVNLKVNAFPKEKVCIFHVAGENFWFNLGFIDGELTLQRCDYDLRVSEEFFKQLPEDTSFIASWTPGSLIILLGKRGFDGPSIRKVMEIEPRPVPASLLRWARHQSLIPTEVYSSEAEFVARVHTGLAMLQDKIDIMSNRDIFWNVIRDTNKIKRRSPKKEADLHGVIHALLSDQFFLASIEVVPEAMSSAGRLDFLFVGQVTGLGMAKICAEFKLAHSKDLYRGIEFQLPAYMSSHRTENGAYCIIDFRSKEFALPKEDSLAMHNRLAIASRRGWSNIDHPIKIHKLKVAKPEAASKLKNA
;
A
#
# COMPACT_ATOMS: atom_id res chain seq x y z
N MET A 1 1.93 23.39 -3.36
CA MET A 1 3.08 23.41 -4.28
C MET A 1 3.76 22.06 -4.19
N VAL A 2 4.19 21.47 -5.31
CA VAL A 2 4.94 20.20 -5.30
C VAL A 2 6.42 20.54 -5.38
N GLU A 3 7.22 19.94 -4.50
CA GLU A 3 8.67 20.12 -4.46
C GLU A 3 9.34 18.75 -4.49
N VAL A 4 10.27 18.56 -5.44
CA VAL A 4 11.11 17.38 -5.49
C VAL A 4 12.54 17.82 -5.70
N HIS A 5 13.39 17.43 -4.75
CA HIS A 5 14.82 17.66 -4.79
C HIS A 5 15.54 16.34 -4.56
N ILE A 6 16.45 15.99 -5.46
CA ILE A 6 17.37 14.87 -5.32
C ILE A 6 18.77 15.44 -5.46
N ASN A 7 19.61 15.17 -4.46
CA ASN A 7 20.98 15.67 -4.46
C ASN A 7 21.74 15.10 -5.67
N LYS A 8 22.41 15.97 -6.42
CA LYS A 8 23.18 15.59 -7.62
C LYS A 8 24.28 14.57 -7.31
N CYS A 9 24.80 14.56 -6.08
CA CYS A 9 25.79 13.59 -5.61
C CYS A 9 25.26 12.13 -5.62
N CYS A 10 23.95 11.92 -5.71
CA CYS A 10 23.37 10.59 -5.90
C CYS A 10 23.66 10.00 -7.31
N GLY A 11 24.17 10.80 -8.26
CA GLY A 11 24.66 10.30 -9.56
C GLY A 11 23.62 9.54 -10.38
N GLY A 12 22.33 9.89 -10.25
CA GLY A 12 21.22 9.23 -10.94
C GLY A 12 20.80 7.88 -10.33
N ARG A 13 21.42 7.42 -9.24
CA ARG A 13 21.06 6.16 -8.56
C ARG A 13 19.70 6.22 -7.85
N LEU A 14 19.18 7.43 -7.65
CA LEU A 14 17.89 7.69 -7.06
C LEU A 14 17.08 8.52 -8.05
N THR A 15 15.90 8.03 -8.42
CA THR A 15 14.98 8.70 -9.35
C THR A 15 13.75 9.20 -8.60
N THR A 16 13.07 10.20 -9.18
CA THR A 16 11.77 10.64 -8.65
C THR A 16 10.79 9.47 -8.61
N GLU A 17 10.76 8.63 -9.63
CA GLU A 17 9.94 7.42 -9.67
C GLU A 17 10.17 6.54 -8.43
N ALA A 18 11.42 6.26 -8.06
CA ALA A 18 11.75 5.44 -6.90
C ALA A 18 11.21 6.03 -5.59
N LEU A 19 11.24 7.36 -5.44
CA LEU A 19 10.74 8.07 -4.26
C LEU A 19 9.21 8.13 -4.18
N LEU A 20 8.52 7.95 -5.31
CA LEU A 20 7.05 7.91 -5.36
C LEU A 20 6.49 6.50 -5.17
N ARG A 21 7.35 5.48 -5.09
CA ARG A 21 6.91 4.11 -4.77
C ARG A 21 6.68 3.95 -3.26
N PRO A 22 5.63 3.22 -2.84
CA PRO A 22 5.37 2.89 -1.44
C PRO A 22 6.52 2.15 -0.75
N THR A 23 7.33 1.41 -1.51
CA THR A 23 8.48 0.65 -1.04
C THR A 23 9.73 1.04 -1.83
N GLY A 24 10.85 1.15 -1.15
CA GLY A 24 12.13 1.42 -1.79
C GLY A 24 13.28 1.42 -0.81
N SER A 25 14.49 1.56 -1.36
CA SER A 25 15.70 1.71 -0.58
C SER A 25 16.70 2.58 -1.33
N VAL A 26 17.58 3.22 -0.58
CA VAL A 26 18.73 3.94 -1.09
C VAL A 26 19.95 3.55 -0.27
N ASP A 27 21.00 3.10 -0.96
CA ASP A 27 22.32 2.85 -0.40
C ASP A 27 23.19 4.09 -0.60
N VAL A 28 23.67 4.64 0.51
CA VAL A 28 24.55 5.80 0.52
C VAL A 28 25.86 5.39 1.19
N ASN A 29 26.92 5.50 0.39
CA ASN A 29 28.28 5.23 0.85
C ASN A 29 28.88 6.56 1.32
N LEU A 30 29.18 6.68 2.60
CA LEU A 30 29.91 7.80 3.19
C LEU A 30 31.20 7.29 3.82
N LYS A 31 32.13 8.19 4.13
CA LYS A 31 33.21 7.90 5.08
C LYS A 31 32.77 8.42 6.45
N VAL A 32 33.06 7.73 7.56
CA VAL A 32 32.59 8.14 8.90
C VAL A 32 33.05 9.56 9.25
N ASN A 33 34.28 9.91 8.88
CA ASN A 33 34.82 11.26 9.09
C ASN A 33 34.21 12.33 8.16
N ALA A 34 33.33 11.91 7.24
CA ALA A 34 32.58 12.77 6.32
C ALA A 34 31.09 12.86 6.69
N PHE A 35 30.67 12.37 7.87
CA PHE A 35 29.32 12.62 8.35
C PHE A 35 29.12 14.14 8.54
N PRO A 36 28.22 14.77 7.76
CA PRO A 36 28.07 16.22 7.79
C PRO A 36 27.52 16.65 9.14
N LYS A 37 28.21 17.58 9.82
CA LYS A 37 27.63 18.36 10.93
C LYS A 37 26.66 19.41 10.41
N GLU A 38 26.84 19.82 9.16
CA GLU A 38 25.95 20.73 8.45
C GLU A 38 24.74 20.00 7.88
N LYS A 39 23.67 20.75 7.64
CA LYS A 39 22.45 20.22 7.04
C LYS A 39 22.73 19.76 5.60
N VAL A 40 22.56 18.47 5.34
CA VAL A 40 22.72 17.89 4.00
C VAL A 40 21.44 17.18 3.60
N CYS A 41 20.76 17.68 2.57
CA CYS A 41 19.62 16.99 1.97
C CYS A 41 20.10 15.99 0.93
N ILE A 42 19.74 14.71 1.09
CA ILE A 42 19.95 13.66 0.07
C ILE A 42 18.77 13.64 -0.89
N PHE A 43 17.55 13.59 -0.35
CA PHE A 43 16.35 13.88 -1.12
C PHE A 43 15.29 14.56 -0.26
N HIS A 44 14.41 15.27 -0.94
CA HIS A 44 13.22 15.88 -0.36
C HIS A 44 12.09 15.80 -1.38
N VAL A 45 10.94 15.32 -0.92
CA VAL A 45 9.70 15.26 -1.68
C VAL A 45 8.62 15.86 -0.79
N ALA A 46 7.95 16.91 -1.28
CA ALA A 46 6.83 17.52 -0.60
C ALA A 46 5.66 17.76 -1.56
N GLY A 47 4.46 17.56 -1.03
CA GLY A 47 3.20 17.81 -1.70
C GLY A 47 2.10 18.05 -0.68
N GLU A 48 0.85 17.98 -1.10
CA GLU A 48 -0.29 18.17 -0.20
C GLU A 48 -0.31 17.11 0.91
N ASN A 49 -0.05 17.54 2.15
CA ASN A 49 0.02 16.71 3.35
C ASN A 49 0.97 15.50 3.26
N PHE A 50 1.99 15.58 2.41
CA PHE A 50 2.99 14.54 2.24
C PHE A 50 4.38 15.13 2.25
N TRP A 51 5.22 14.59 3.12
CA TRP A 51 6.64 14.95 3.23
C TRP A 51 7.45 13.67 3.24
N PHE A 52 8.49 13.57 2.44
CA PHE A 52 9.40 12.44 2.45
C PHE A 52 10.81 12.95 2.24
N ASN A 53 11.67 12.78 3.25
CA ASN A 53 13.02 13.29 3.22
C ASN A 53 14.03 12.28 3.74
N LEU A 54 15.25 12.44 3.25
CA LEU A 54 16.44 11.80 3.79
C LEU A 54 17.56 12.81 3.79
N GLY A 55 18.29 12.88 4.89
CA GLY A 55 19.43 13.78 4.98
C GLY A 55 20.04 13.82 6.37
N PHE A 56 20.99 14.72 6.53
CA PHE A 56 21.56 15.09 7.81
C PHE A 56 20.93 16.41 8.28
N ILE A 57 20.41 16.43 9.49
CA ILE A 57 19.83 17.61 10.13
C ILE A 57 20.42 17.68 11.53
N ASP A 58 21.12 18.78 11.83
CA ASP A 58 21.75 19.02 13.14
C ASP A 58 22.65 17.86 13.63
N GLY A 59 23.39 17.24 12.70
CA GLY A 59 24.29 16.11 12.98
C GLY A 59 23.62 14.74 13.09
N GLU A 60 22.30 14.65 12.92
CA GLU A 60 21.55 13.39 12.92
C GLU A 60 21.22 12.95 11.49
N LEU A 61 21.34 11.65 11.21
CA LEU A 61 20.78 11.07 9.98
C LEU A 61 19.28 10.89 10.18
N THR A 62 18.49 11.56 9.36
CA THR A 62 17.03 11.57 9.42
C THR A 62 16.45 10.94 8.17
N LEU A 63 15.55 9.97 8.36
CA LEU A 63 14.61 9.48 7.36
C LEU A 63 13.19 9.82 7.84
N GLN A 64 12.58 10.85 7.24
CA GLN A 64 11.24 11.29 7.59
C GLN A 64 10.24 10.89 6.51
N ARG A 65 9.06 10.42 6.91
CA ARG A 65 7.90 10.25 6.04
C ARG A 65 6.63 10.71 6.76
N CYS A 66 6.02 11.79 6.26
CA CYS A 66 4.94 12.54 6.88
C CYS A 66 5.32 12.92 8.33
N ASP A 67 4.50 12.52 9.29
CA ASP A 67 4.70 12.83 10.71
C ASP A 67 5.69 11.86 11.40
N TYR A 68 6.21 10.86 10.68
CA TYR A 68 7.16 9.88 11.20
C TYR A 68 8.59 10.28 10.88
N ASP A 69 9.44 10.32 11.90
CA ASP A 69 10.80 10.83 11.81
C ASP A 69 11.78 9.84 12.47
N LEU A 70 12.43 9.01 11.65
CA LEU A 70 13.43 8.05 12.11
C LEU A 70 14.82 8.70 12.10
N ARG A 71 15.37 8.89 13.30
CA ARG A 71 16.68 9.53 13.49
C ARG A 71 17.75 8.59 14.02
N VAL A 72 18.97 8.82 13.58
CA VAL A 72 20.19 8.22 14.16
C VAL A 72 21.14 9.34 14.55
N SER A 73 21.41 9.44 15.86
CA SER A 73 22.25 10.47 16.46
C SER A 73 23.74 10.23 16.24
N GLU A 74 24.53 11.28 16.40
CA GLU A 74 25.99 11.27 16.19
C GLU A 74 26.73 10.23 17.04
N GLU A 75 26.22 9.95 18.25
CA GLU A 75 26.82 8.97 19.18
C GLU A 75 26.93 7.57 18.57
N PHE A 76 25.96 7.20 17.72
CA PHE A 76 25.99 5.93 17.01
C PHE A 76 27.05 5.90 15.91
N PHE A 77 27.34 7.03 15.25
CA PHE A 77 28.38 7.08 14.21
C PHE A 77 29.79 6.92 14.78
N LYS A 78 30.03 7.38 16.00
CA LYS A 78 31.33 7.24 16.69
C LYS A 78 31.72 5.79 16.98
N GLN A 79 30.74 4.88 16.99
CA GLN A 79 30.95 3.46 17.24
C GLN A 79 31.23 2.66 15.96
N LEU A 80 31.19 3.31 14.79
CA LEU A 80 31.26 2.65 13.50
C LEU A 80 32.68 2.69 12.89
N PRO A 81 33.09 1.67 12.12
CA PRO A 81 34.38 1.65 11.42
C PRO A 81 34.50 2.79 10.39
N GLU A 82 35.71 3.31 10.14
CA GLU A 82 35.93 4.47 9.24
C GLU A 82 35.25 4.38 7.86
N ASP A 83 35.15 3.18 7.28
CA ASP A 83 34.46 2.89 6.02
C ASP A 83 33.03 2.34 6.26
N THR A 84 32.12 3.23 6.66
CA THR A 84 30.71 2.89 6.95
C THR A 84 29.77 3.40 5.86
N SER A 85 28.90 2.51 5.38
CA SER A 85 27.75 2.85 4.52
C SER A 85 26.45 2.79 5.32
N PHE A 86 25.42 3.48 4.83
CA PHE A 86 24.08 3.32 5.35
C PHE A 86 23.08 3.00 4.23
N ILE A 87 22.10 2.18 4.57
CA ILE A 87 20.94 1.91 3.74
C ILE A 87 19.74 2.52 4.46
N ALA A 88 19.08 3.46 3.80
CA ALA A 88 17.75 3.90 4.19
C ALA A 88 16.73 3.11 3.35
N SER A 89 15.74 2.51 3.99
CA SER A 89 14.68 1.76 3.32
C SER A 89 13.32 2.11 3.91
N TRP A 90 12.30 2.00 3.08
CA TRP A 90 10.93 2.26 3.48
C TRP A 90 10.01 1.19 2.89
N THR A 91 8.98 0.87 3.65
CA THR A 91 7.85 0.06 3.24
C THR A 91 6.57 0.79 3.66
N PRO A 92 5.38 0.32 3.25
CA PRO A 92 4.13 0.84 3.78
C PRO A 92 4.02 0.84 5.31
N GLY A 93 4.67 -0.11 5.99
CA GLY A 93 4.52 -0.28 7.43
C GLY A 93 5.74 0.15 8.25
N SER A 94 6.85 0.54 7.60
CA SER A 94 8.07 0.86 8.35
C SER A 94 9.05 1.76 7.61
N LEU A 95 9.82 2.50 8.39
CA LEU A 95 11.06 3.17 8.01
C LEU A 95 12.23 2.41 8.64
N ILE A 96 13.31 2.22 7.89
CA ILE A 96 14.46 1.42 8.30
C ILE A 96 15.74 2.17 7.93
N ILE A 97 16.66 2.28 8.89
CA ILE A 97 18.04 2.69 8.65
C ILE A 97 18.94 1.55 9.11
N LEU A 98 19.78 1.08 8.20
CA LEU A 98 20.85 0.13 8.45
C LEU A 98 22.18 0.85 8.30
N LEU A 99 23.06 0.72 9.27
CA LEU A 99 24.44 1.20 9.21
C LEU A 99 25.38 0.02 9.37
N GLY A 100 26.45 0.00 8.59
CA GLY A 100 27.45 -1.04 8.69
C GLY A 100 28.67 -0.75 7.84
N LYS A 101 29.66 -1.65 7.92
CA LYS A 101 30.85 -1.57 7.08
C LYS A 101 30.45 -1.62 5.60
N ARG A 102 31.18 -0.88 4.77
CA ARG A 102 31.02 -0.90 3.31
C ARG A 102 30.99 -2.35 2.79
N GLY A 103 29.95 -2.67 2.02
CA GLY A 103 29.68 -4.04 1.55
C GLY A 103 28.68 -4.83 2.42
N PHE A 104 28.19 -4.27 3.53
CA PHE A 104 27.13 -4.82 4.39
C PHE A 104 27.31 -6.30 4.77
N ASP A 105 28.46 -6.63 5.36
CA ASP A 105 28.66 -7.91 6.04
C ASP A 105 27.95 -7.91 7.42
N GLY A 106 26.63 -7.71 7.38
CA GLY A 106 25.75 -7.48 8.54
C GLY A 106 25.68 -6.01 8.99
N PRO A 107 24.49 -5.50 9.38
CA PRO A 107 24.38 -4.15 9.91
C PRO A 107 24.95 -4.08 11.34
N SER A 108 25.91 -3.19 11.56
CA SER A 108 26.39 -2.83 12.89
C SER A 108 25.27 -2.16 13.71
N ILE A 109 24.38 -1.43 13.06
CA ILE A 109 23.21 -0.81 13.69
C ILE A 109 22.00 -0.99 12.77
N ARG A 110 20.89 -1.40 13.38
CA ARG A 110 19.58 -1.49 12.74
C ARG A 110 18.56 -0.68 13.52
N LYS A 111 18.08 0.40 12.93
CA LYS A 111 16.98 1.22 13.46
C LYS A 111 15.74 1.00 12.61
N VAL A 112 14.63 0.73 13.26
CA VAL A 112 13.33 0.50 12.62
C VAL A 112 12.29 1.30 13.37
N MET A 113 11.44 1.98 12.62
CA MET A 113 10.23 2.62 13.10
C MET A 113 9.05 2.01 12.35
N GLU A 114 8.09 1.45 13.08
CA GLU A 114 6.80 1.06 12.51
C GLU A 114 5.99 2.34 12.26
N ILE A 115 5.37 2.42 11.10
CA ILE A 115 4.55 3.56 10.67
C ILE A 115 3.20 3.07 10.16
N GLU A 116 2.21 3.96 10.17
CA GLU A 116 0.99 3.69 9.43
C GLU A 116 1.22 3.86 7.92
N PRO A 117 0.59 3.03 7.07
CA PRO A 117 0.63 3.22 5.63
C PRO A 117 0.13 4.59 5.19
N ARG A 118 1.07 5.41 4.69
CA ARG A 118 0.80 6.72 4.07
C ARG A 118 1.14 6.66 2.57
N PRO A 119 0.14 6.38 1.71
CA PRO A 119 0.32 6.32 0.27
C PRO A 119 0.66 7.71 -0.29
N VAL A 120 1.31 7.73 -1.44
CA VAL A 120 1.67 8.98 -2.12
C VAL A 120 0.40 9.69 -2.62
N PRO A 121 0.23 11.00 -2.37
CA PRO A 121 -0.95 11.72 -2.84
C PRO A 121 -1.10 11.69 -4.37
N ALA A 122 -2.34 11.56 -4.84
CA ALA A 122 -2.63 11.57 -6.27
C ALA A 122 -2.15 12.85 -6.97
N SER A 123 -2.19 14.01 -6.29
CA SER A 123 -1.67 15.28 -6.79
C SER A 123 -0.18 15.20 -7.13
N LEU A 124 0.61 14.49 -6.31
CA LEU A 124 2.03 14.29 -6.54
C LEU A 124 2.29 13.34 -7.73
N LEU A 125 1.48 12.30 -7.86
CA LEU A 125 1.54 11.37 -9.00
C LEU A 125 1.16 12.06 -10.32
N ARG A 126 0.11 12.88 -10.33
CA ARG A 126 -0.29 13.67 -11.51
C ARG A 126 0.80 14.65 -11.90
N TRP A 127 1.39 15.36 -10.93
CA TRP A 127 2.53 16.23 -11.18
C TRP A 127 3.68 15.45 -11.83
N ALA A 128 4.04 14.27 -11.30
CA ALA A 128 5.13 13.47 -11.84
C ALA A 128 4.87 13.00 -13.29
N ARG A 129 3.62 12.63 -13.63
CA ARG A 129 3.23 12.30 -15.02
C ARG A 129 3.33 13.52 -15.94
N HIS A 130 2.87 14.69 -15.48
CA HIS A 130 2.98 15.93 -16.26
C HIS A 130 4.43 16.32 -16.54
N GLN A 131 5.36 15.98 -15.64
CA GLN A 131 6.80 16.16 -15.83
C GLN A 131 7.47 15.00 -16.59
N SER A 132 6.70 14.00 -17.05
CA SER A 132 7.21 12.79 -17.69
C SER A 132 8.24 12.02 -16.83
N LEU A 133 8.14 12.12 -15.51
CA LEU A 133 9.03 11.45 -14.55
C LEU A 133 8.62 10.02 -14.24
N ILE A 134 7.37 9.66 -14.56
CA ILE A 134 6.80 8.32 -14.37
C ILE A 134 5.96 7.95 -15.61
N PRO A 135 5.73 6.65 -15.89
CA PRO A 135 4.99 6.21 -17.06
C PRO A 135 3.60 6.84 -17.17
N THR A 136 3.17 7.07 -18.41
CA THR A 136 1.79 7.43 -18.75
C THR A 136 1.29 6.44 -19.80
N GLU A 137 0.52 5.46 -19.32
CA GLU A 137 -0.21 4.52 -20.18
C GLU A 137 -1.58 5.12 -20.50
N VAL A 138 -1.97 5.02 -21.77
CA VAL A 138 -3.33 5.30 -22.24
C VAL A 138 -3.88 4.00 -22.78
N TYR A 139 -4.99 3.54 -22.22
CA TYR A 139 -5.61 2.28 -22.58
C TYR A 139 -6.28 2.37 -23.95
N SER A 140 -6.25 1.29 -24.71
CA SER A 140 -6.88 1.24 -26.04
C SER A 140 -8.41 1.15 -25.96
N SER A 141 -8.93 0.59 -24.87
CA SER A 141 -10.37 0.42 -24.62
C SER A 141 -10.69 0.41 -23.13
N GLU A 142 -11.96 0.66 -22.78
CA GLU A 142 -12.44 0.55 -21.39
C GLU A 142 -12.31 -0.88 -20.87
N ALA A 143 -12.58 -1.89 -21.71
CA ALA A 143 -12.45 -3.30 -21.35
C ALA A 143 -11.01 -3.67 -20.94
N GLU A 144 -10.00 -3.13 -21.63
CA GLU A 144 -8.59 -3.32 -21.28
C GLU A 144 -8.26 -2.71 -19.91
N PHE A 145 -8.72 -1.48 -19.66
CA PHE A 145 -8.58 -0.82 -18.36
C PHE A 145 -9.25 -1.62 -17.23
N VAL A 146 -10.49 -2.07 -17.46
CA VAL A 146 -11.25 -2.90 -16.51
C VAL A 146 -10.55 -4.21 -16.21
N ALA A 147 -10.07 -4.90 -17.25
CA ALA A 147 -9.27 -6.10 -17.10
C ALA A 147 -8.00 -5.85 -16.28
N ARG A 148 -7.29 -4.72 -16.51
CA ARG A 148 -6.08 -4.37 -15.77
C ARG A 148 -6.35 -4.14 -14.29
N VAL A 149 -7.40 -3.40 -13.93
CA VAL A 149 -7.79 -3.18 -12.53
C VAL A 149 -8.14 -4.50 -11.85
N HIS A 150 -8.95 -5.35 -12.49
CA HIS A 150 -9.33 -6.62 -11.90
C HIS A 150 -8.17 -7.61 -11.77
N THR A 151 -7.23 -7.62 -12.72
CA THR A 151 -5.98 -8.37 -12.58
C THR A 151 -5.19 -7.89 -11.38
N GLY A 152 -5.05 -6.57 -11.20
CA GLY A 152 -4.38 -6.00 -10.04
C GLY A 152 -5.06 -6.37 -8.71
N LEU A 153 -6.40 -6.34 -8.65
CA LEU A 153 -7.15 -6.76 -7.47
C LEU A 153 -7.00 -8.25 -7.18
N ALA A 154 -6.93 -9.10 -8.21
CA ALA A 154 -6.68 -10.54 -8.03
C ALA A 154 -5.27 -10.81 -7.50
N MET A 155 -4.26 -10.06 -7.95
CA MET A 155 -2.87 -10.16 -7.49
C MET A 155 -2.64 -9.69 -6.04
N LEU A 156 -3.63 -9.04 -5.41
CA LEU A 156 -3.53 -8.67 -4.00
C LEU A 156 -3.32 -9.88 -3.09
N GLN A 157 -3.92 -11.03 -3.43
CA GLN A 157 -3.74 -12.25 -2.65
C GLN A 157 -2.28 -12.69 -2.65
N ASP A 158 -1.63 -12.70 -3.81
CA ASP A 158 -0.22 -13.07 -3.96
C ASP A 158 0.68 -12.13 -3.15
N LYS A 159 0.38 -10.82 -3.17
CA LYS A 159 1.08 -9.82 -2.35
C LYS A 159 0.93 -10.09 -0.86
N ILE A 160 -0.29 -10.36 -0.39
CA ILE A 160 -0.54 -10.75 1.00
C ILE A 160 0.21 -12.04 1.35
N ASP A 161 0.34 -12.95 0.38
CA ASP A 161 0.96 -14.25 0.59
C ASP A 161 2.48 -14.18 0.78
N ILE A 162 3.15 -13.30 0.04
CA ILE A 162 4.59 -13.04 0.16
C ILE A 162 4.96 -12.10 1.32
N MET A 163 3.98 -11.36 1.87
CA MET A 163 4.24 -10.47 3.00
C MET A 163 4.64 -11.26 4.24
N SER A 164 5.81 -10.93 4.80
CA SER A 164 6.31 -11.50 6.04
C SER A 164 5.48 -11.10 7.26
N ASN A 165 4.91 -9.89 7.26
CA ASN A 165 4.14 -9.33 8.36
C ASN A 165 2.63 -9.24 8.04
N ARG A 166 1.91 -10.35 8.19
CA ARG A 166 0.43 -10.34 8.10
C ARG A 166 -0.24 -9.72 9.32
N ASP A 167 0.49 -9.42 10.41
CA ASP A 167 -0.09 -8.80 11.61
C ASP A 167 -0.59 -7.39 11.31
N ILE A 168 -0.18 -6.77 10.21
CA ILE A 168 -0.68 -5.46 9.76
C ILE A 168 -2.20 -5.44 9.55
N PHE A 169 -2.83 -6.60 9.28
CA PHE A 169 -4.29 -6.74 9.14
C PHE A 169 -5.02 -6.91 10.48
N TRP A 170 -4.30 -7.11 11.58
CA TRP A 170 -4.87 -7.48 12.87
C TRP A 170 -4.53 -6.47 13.96
N ASN A 171 -5.44 -6.32 14.91
CA ASN A 171 -5.17 -5.73 16.22
C ASN A 171 -4.52 -6.80 17.10
N VAL A 172 -3.22 -6.67 17.36
CA VAL A 172 -2.43 -7.63 18.15
C VAL A 172 -2.10 -7.03 19.51
N ILE A 173 -2.57 -7.67 20.58
CA ILE A 173 -2.20 -7.35 21.96
C ILE A 173 -1.11 -8.32 22.38
N ARG A 174 0.08 -7.79 22.71
CA ARG A 174 1.24 -8.55 23.15
C ARG A 174 1.43 -8.42 24.66
N ASP A 175 1.83 -9.52 25.29
CA ASP A 175 2.37 -9.54 26.64
C ASP A 175 3.84 -9.97 26.53
N THR A 176 4.76 -9.05 26.83
CA THR A 176 6.19 -9.13 26.48
C THR A 176 6.40 -9.55 25.02
N ASN A 177 6.58 -10.85 24.74
CA ASN A 177 6.80 -11.41 23.40
C ASN A 177 5.75 -12.44 22.96
N LYS A 178 4.67 -12.66 23.73
CA LYS A 178 3.59 -13.58 23.36
C LYS A 178 2.36 -12.79 22.90
N ILE A 179 1.77 -13.22 21.79
CA ILE A 179 0.48 -12.71 21.34
C ILE A 179 -0.58 -13.23 22.32
N LYS A 180 -1.17 -12.33 23.11
CA LYS A 180 -2.21 -12.66 24.08
C LYS A 180 -3.58 -12.67 23.42
N ARG A 181 -3.81 -11.74 22.49
CA ARG A 181 -5.06 -11.62 21.75
C ARG A 181 -4.80 -11.07 20.36
N ARG A 182 -5.58 -11.57 19.41
CA ARG A 182 -5.63 -11.07 18.05
C ARG A 182 -7.09 -10.87 17.66
N SER A 183 -7.39 -9.76 16.99
CA SER A 183 -8.71 -9.48 16.44
C SER A 183 -8.58 -8.76 15.11
N PRO A 184 -9.50 -8.97 14.15
CA PRO A 184 -9.46 -8.24 12.88
C PRO A 184 -9.47 -6.72 13.12
N LYS A 185 -8.74 -5.98 12.29
CA LYS A 185 -8.92 -4.53 12.19
C LYS A 185 -10.28 -4.20 11.59
N LYS A 186 -10.79 -2.99 11.85
CA LYS A 186 -12.02 -2.51 11.21
C LYS A 186 -11.73 -2.15 9.75
N GLU A 187 -12.78 -2.08 8.92
CA GLU A 187 -12.69 -1.79 7.48
C GLU A 187 -11.84 -0.54 7.21
N ALA A 188 -12.18 0.59 7.84
CA ALA A 188 -11.46 1.86 7.68
C ALA A 188 -9.95 1.76 8.00
N ASP A 189 -9.57 0.99 9.02
CA ASP A 189 -8.16 0.81 9.42
C ASP A 189 -7.37 -0.03 8.40
N LEU A 190 -8.05 -0.76 7.51
CA LEU A 190 -7.44 -1.59 6.47
C LEU A 190 -7.24 -0.83 5.16
N HIS A 191 -7.93 0.30 4.93
CA HIS A 191 -7.85 1.05 3.67
C HIS A 191 -6.43 1.51 3.37
N GLY A 192 -5.69 2.03 4.36
CA GLY A 192 -4.29 2.42 4.17
C GLY A 192 -3.39 1.26 3.74
N VAL A 193 -3.58 0.08 4.35
CA VAL A 193 -2.84 -1.15 4.00
C VAL A 193 -3.15 -1.58 2.58
N ILE A 194 -4.43 -1.66 2.22
CA ILE A 194 -4.89 -2.07 0.89
C ILE A 194 -4.39 -1.10 -0.18
N HIS A 195 -4.52 0.21 0.07
CA HIS A 195 -4.03 1.22 -0.85
C HIS A 195 -2.53 1.05 -1.10
N ALA A 196 -1.75 0.85 -0.03
CA ALA A 196 -0.32 0.67 -0.18
C ALA A 196 0.04 -0.58 -0.99
N LEU A 197 -0.66 -1.71 -0.79
CA LEU A 197 -0.45 -2.93 -1.58
C LEU A 197 -0.85 -2.76 -3.06
N LEU A 198 -1.87 -1.96 -3.33
CA LEU A 198 -2.31 -1.63 -4.70
C LEU A 198 -1.41 -0.59 -5.38
N SER A 199 -0.78 0.29 -4.60
CA SER A 199 -0.14 1.49 -5.14
C SER A 199 0.98 1.19 -6.12
N ASP A 200 1.88 0.22 -5.86
CA ASP A 200 2.99 -0.11 -6.77
C ASP A 200 2.51 -0.51 -8.18
N GLN A 201 1.56 -1.45 -8.27
CA GLN A 201 1.15 -2.00 -9.55
C GLN A 201 0.28 -1.01 -10.34
N PHE A 202 -0.57 -0.24 -9.66
CA PHE A 202 -1.44 0.73 -10.29
C PHE A 202 -0.70 2.03 -10.62
N PHE A 203 0.33 2.38 -9.85
CA PHE A 203 1.30 3.40 -10.24
C PHE A 203 1.93 3.09 -11.59
N LEU A 204 2.47 1.88 -11.76
CA LEU A 204 3.10 1.45 -13.02
C LEU A 204 2.11 1.36 -14.18
N ALA A 205 0.90 0.87 -13.92
CA ALA A 205 -0.16 0.76 -14.93
C ALA A 205 -0.86 2.11 -15.23
N SER A 206 -0.36 3.23 -14.72
CA SER A 206 -0.97 4.55 -14.87
C SER A 206 -2.43 4.66 -14.39
N ILE A 207 -2.82 3.83 -13.42
CA ILE A 207 -4.13 3.84 -12.78
C ILE A 207 -4.04 4.73 -11.52
N GLU A 208 -4.85 5.77 -11.46
CA GLU A 208 -5.02 6.56 -10.24
C GLU A 208 -5.91 5.80 -9.26
N VAL A 209 -5.45 5.65 -8.02
CA VAL A 209 -6.20 5.05 -6.92
C VAL A 209 -6.64 6.17 -5.98
N VAL A 210 -7.94 6.43 -5.94
CA VAL A 210 -8.54 7.43 -5.06
C VAL A 210 -9.20 6.70 -3.89
N PRO A 211 -8.56 6.63 -2.71
CA PRO A 211 -9.18 6.06 -1.53
C PRO A 211 -10.29 7.00 -1.02
N GLU A 212 -11.31 6.43 -0.37
CA GLU A 212 -12.33 7.21 0.33
C GLU A 212 -13.02 8.26 -0.55
N ALA A 213 -13.29 7.91 -1.81
CA ALA A 213 -13.88 8.80 -2.79
C ALA A 213 -15.29 9.24 -2.35
N MET A 214 -15.47 10.56 -2.22
CA MET A 214 -16.77 11.14 -1.85
C MET A 214 -17.77 10.99 -3.01
N SER A 215 -18.97 10.55 -2.68
CA SER A 215 -20.09 10.38 -3.62
C SER A 215 -21.38 10.95 -3.01
N SER A 216 -22.42 11.11 -3.83
CA SER A 216 -23.73 11.53 -3.31
C SER A 216 -24.39 10.46 -2.43
N ALA A 217 -23.94 9.20 -2.52
CA ALA A 217 -24.48 8.07 -1.77
C ALA A 217 -23.65 7.71 -0.52
N GLY A 218 -22.61 8.50 -0.21
CA GLY A 218 -21.67 8.21 0.88
C GLY A 218 -20.21 8.20 0.41
N ARG A 219 -19.37 7.46 1.12
CA ARG A 219 -17.93 7.38 0.86
C ARG A 219 -17.59 5.99 0.32
N LEU A 220 -17.10 5.94 -0.91
CA LEU A 220 -16.64 4.72 -1.58
C LEU A 220 -15.23 4.39 -1.11
N ASP A 221 -14.92 3.11 -0.86
CA ASP A 221 -13.60 2.73 -0.34
C ASP A 221 -12.48 3.05 -1.33
N PHE A 222 -12.64 2.68 -2.60
CA PHE A 222 -11.67 3.00 -3.66
C PHE A 222 -12.35 3.31 -5.00
N LEU A 223 -11.89 4.37 -5.66
CA LEU A 223 -12.18 4.66 -7.06
C LEU A 223 -10.89 4.52 -7.87
N PHE A 224 -10.91 3.65 -8.87
CA PHE A 224 -9.83 3.52 -9.85
C PHE A 224 -10.14 4.36 -11.06
N VAL A 225 -9.16 5.12 -11.55
CA VAL A 225 -9.33 5.99 -12.72
C VAL A 225 -8.17 5.81 -13.70
N GLY A 226 -8.49 5.67 -14.98
CA GLY A 226 -7.51 5.53 -16.06
C GLY A 226 -7.93 6.27 -17.32
N GLN A 227 -6.95 6.68 -18.13
CA GLN A 227 -7.20 7.34 -19.40
C GLN A 227 -7.38 6.30 -20.52
N VAL A 228 -8.47 6.38 -21.25
CA VAL A 228 -8.81 5.51 -22.38
C VAL A 228 -8.90 6.34 -23.66
N THR A 229 -8.30 5.84 -24.73
CA THR A 229 -8.31 6.47 -26.04
C THR A 229 -9.75 6.65 -26.54
N GLY A 230 -10.11 7.86 -26.96
CA GLY A 230 -11.45 8.18 -27.49
C GLY A 230 -12.58 8.29 -26.46
N LEU A 231 -12.42 7.73 -25.26
CA LEU A 231 -13.42 7.80 -24.17
C LEU A 231 -13.04 8.78 -23.05
N GLY A 232 -11.78 9.17 -22.94
CA GLY A 232 -11.30 10.03 -21.86
C GLY A 232 -11.08 9.23 -20.59
N MET A 233 -11.66 9.66 -19.46
CA MET A 233 -11.43 9.02 -18.16
C MET A 233 -12.44 7.89 -17.91
N ALA A 234 -11.95 6.65 -17.82
CA ALA A 234 -12.74 5.50 -17.37
C ALA A 234 -12.57 5.29 -15.86
N LYS A 235 -13.58 4.70 -15.23
CA LYS A 235 -13.65 4.56 -13.76
C LYS A 235 -14.12 3.18 -13.34
N ILE A 236 -13.64 2.70 -12.20
CA ILE A 236 -14.16 1.50 -11.53
C ILE A 236 -14.32 1.79 -10.06
N CYS A 237 -15.52 1.51 -9.52
CA CYS A 237 -15.77 1.58 -8.10
C CYS A 237 -15.39 0.27 -7.43
N ALA A 238 -14.70 0.33 -6.28
CA ALA A 238 -14.42 -0.85 -5.49
C ALA A 238 -14.79 -0.66 -4.02
N GLU A 239 -15.54 -1.61 -3.50
CA GLU A 239 -15.97 -1.68 -2.11
C GLU A 239 -15.31 -2.88 -1.44
N PHE A 240 -14.76 -2.69 -0.24
CA PHE A 240 -14.13 -3.71 0.57
C PHE A 240 -14.99 -4.00 1.80
N LYS A 241 -15.37 -5.27 1.99
CA LYS A 241 -16.07 -5.72 3.20
C LYS A 241 -15.35 -6.82 3.92
N LEU A 242 -15.45 -6.80 5.25
CA LEU A 242 -15.08 -7.95 6.07
C LEU A 242 -16.05 -9.10 5.78
N ALA A 243 -15.53 -10.32 5.61
CA ALA A 243 -16.35 -11.51 5.39
C ALA A 243 -17.37 -11.75 6.53
N HIS A 244 -17.10 -11.22 7.73
CA HIS A 244 -17.98 -11.32 8.89
C HIS A 244 -18.83 -10.06 9.14
N SER A 245 -18.84 -9.12 8.20
CA SER A 245 -19.67 -7.91 8.27
C SER A 245 -21.15 -8.27 8.20
N LYS A 246 -21.96 -7.58 9.01
CA LYS A 246 -23.44 -7.73 8.98
C LYS A 246 -24.03 -7.22 7.66
N ASP A 247 -23.35 -6.26 7.03
CA ASP A 247 -23.78 -5.62 5.79
C ASP A 247 -23.10 -6.21 4.55
N LEU A 248 -22.46 -7.38 4.67
CA LEU A 248 -21.75 -8.04 3.57
C LEU A 248 -22.59 -8.20 2.30
N TYR A 249 -23.87 -8.53 2.42
CA TYR A 249 -24.75 -8.70 1.26
C TYR A 249 -25.37 -7.37 0.82
N ARG A 250 -25.74 -6.50 1.76
CA ARG A 250 -26.28 -5.17 1.45
C ARG A 250 -25.26 -4.29 0.70
N GLY A 251 -23.98 -4.46 1.00
CA GLY A 251 -22.90 -3.74 0.33
C GLY A 251 -22.88 -3.99 -1.18
N ILE A 252 -22.98 -5.24 -1.61
CA ILE A 252 -22.98 -5.59 -3.04
C ILE A 252 -24.34 -5.36 -3.71
N GLU A 253 -25.46 -5.54 -2.99
CA GLU A 253 -26.82 -5.36 -3.54
C GLU A 253 -27.19 -3.88 -3.74
N PHE A 254 -26.75 -2.99 -2.85
CA PHE A 254 -27.23 -1.60 -2.82
C PHE A 254 -26.12 -0.57 -2.76
N GLN A 255 -25.10 -0.77 -1.91
CA GLN A 255 -24.09 0.26 -1.64
C GLN A 255 -23.18 0.49 -2.85
N LEU A 256 -22.55 -0.57 -3.37
CA LEU A 256 -21.65 -0.49 -4.53
C LEU A 256 -22.40 -0.02 -5.80
N PRO A 257 -23.59 -0.55 -6.15
CA PRO A 257 -24.39 -0.01 -7.25
C PRO A 257 -24.71 1.49 -7.12
N ALA A 258 -25.03 1.98 -5.92
CA ALA A 258 -25.28 3.40 -5.70
C ALA A 258 -24.02 4.24 -5.95
N TYR A 259 -22.84 3.77 -5.54
CA TYR A 259 -21.56 4.42 -5.83
C TYR A 259 -21.20 4.41 -7.31
N MET A 260 -21.43 3.29 -8.00
CA MET A 260 -21.25 3.16 -9.45
C MET A 260 -22.10 4.18 -10.22
N SER A 261 -23.39 4.28 -9.85
CA SER A 261 -24.30 5.28 -10.41
C SER A 261 -23.83 6.72 -10.15
N SER A 262 -23.43 7.04 -8.90
CA SER A 262 -22.92 8.38 -8.55
C SER A 262 -21.65 8.75 -9.32
N HIS A 263 -20.77 7.79 -9.62
CA HIS A 263 -19.53 8.02 -10.36
C HIS A 263 -19.66 7.88 -11.87
N ARG A 264 -20.86 7.51 -12.36
CA ARG A 264 -21.19 7.24 -13.76
C ARG A 264 -20.29 6.16 -14.37
N THR A 265 -20.22 5.01 -13.71
CA THR A 265 -19.54 3.82 -14.22
C THR A 265 -20.45 2.60 -14.14
N GLU A 266 -20.31 1.71 -15.10
CA GLU A 266 -20.97 0.40 -15.12
C GLU A 266 -20.07 -0.70 -14.54
N ASN A 267 -18.82 -0.39 -14.15
CA ASN A 267 -17.84 -1.37 -13.71
C ASN A 267 -17.57 -1.26 -12.20
N GLY A 268 -17.67 -2.39 -11.50
CA GLY A 268 -17.53 -2.50 -10.06
C GLY A 268 -16.67 -3.67 -9.61
N ALA A 269 -16.01 -3.52 -8.46
CA ALA A 269 -15.32 -4.61 -7.78
C ALA A 269 -15.81 -4.73 -6.33
N TYR A 270 -16.12 -5.95 -5.90
CA TYR A 270 -16.51 -6.23 -4.53
C TYR A 270 -15.46 -7.13 -3.86
N CYS A 271 -14.70 -6.57 -2.94
CA CYS A 271 -13.53 -7.20 -2.35
C CYS A 271 -13.84 -7.68 -0.93
N ILE A 272 -13.64 -8.98 -0.67
CA ILE A 272 -14.00 -9.60 0.59
C ILE A 272 -12.74 -9.97 1.35
N ILE A 273 -12.58 -9.42 2.55
CA ILE A 273 -11.43 -9.70 3.42
C ILE A 273 -11.83 -10.78 4.42
N ASP A 274 -11.25 -11.96 4.26
CA ASP A 274 -11.54 -13.16 5.02
C ASP A 274 -10.44 -13.43 6.06
N PHE A 275 -10.82 -13.28 7.32
CA PHE A 275 -9.97 -13.47 8.49
C PHE A 275 -10.07 -14.90 9.06
N ARG A 276 -10.85 -15.79 8.44
CA ARG A 276 -11.08 -17.13 8.98
C ARG A 276 -9.77 -17.87 9.23
N SER A 277 -9.62 -18.34 10.46
CA SER A 277 -8.48 -19.07 10.98
C SER A 277 -8.87 -19.81 12.27
N LYS A 278 -7.94 -20.59 12.83
CA LYS A 278 -8.10 -21.19 14.17
C LYS A 278 -8.36 -20.14 15.27
N GLU A 279 -7.84 -18.93 15.13
CA GLU A 279 -7.95 -17.85 16.11
C GLU A 279 -9.21 -16.99 15.91
N PHE A 280 -9.82 -17.04 14.73
CA PHE A 280 -11.00 -16.26 14.38
C PHE A 280 -11.89 -17.02 13.40
N ALA A 281 -13.03 -17.53 13.86
CA ALA A 281 -13.87 -18.47 13.10
C ALA A 281 -15.08 -17.82 12.39
N LEU A 282 -15.09 -16.49 12.20
CA LEU A 282 -16.18 -15.79 11.52
C LEU A 282 -15.82 -15.39 10.08
N PRO A 283 -16.78 -15.41 9.13
CA PRO A 283 -18.18 -15.81 9.31
C PRO A 283 -18.30 -17.34 9.52
N LYS A 284 -19.36 -17.77 10.22
CA LYS A 284 -19.65 -19.22 10.40
C LYS A 284 -20.14 -19.88 9.12
N GLU A 285 -20.61 -19.09 8.17
CA GLU A 285 -21.06 -19.54 6.86
C GLU A 285 -19.90 -20.17 6.07
N ASP A 286 -20.19 -21.28 5.38
CA ASP A 286 -19.22 -21.96 4.53
C ASP A 286 -18.77 -21.05 3.35
N SER A 287 -17.53 -21.24 2.89
CA SER A 287 -16.96 -20.43 1.80
C SER A 287 -17.74 -20.53 0.49
N LEU A 288 -18.22 -21.73 0.13
CA LEU A 288 -18.95 -21.95 -1.11
C LEU A 288 -20.36 -21.37 -1.02
N ALA A 289 -21.03 -21.57 0.12
CA ALA A 289 -22.34 -20.98 0.40
C ALA A 289 -22.30 -19.44 0.31
N MET A 290 -21.32 -18.82 0.98
CA MET A 290 -21.11 -17.37 0.93
C MET A 290 -20.84 -16.89 -0.50
N HIS A 291 -19.98 -17.59 -1.26
CA HIS A 291 -19.68 -17.24 -2.65
C HIS A 291 -20.92 -17.27 -3.55
N ASN A 292 -21.72 -18.34 -3.46
CA ASN A 292 -22.94 -18.47 -4.23
C ASN A 292 -23.94 -17.36 -3.89
N ARG A 293 -24.10 -17.04 -2.60
CA ARG A 293 -25.02 -16.00 -2.17
C ARG A 293 -24.57 -14.61 -2.62
N LEU A 294 -23.27 -14.32 -2.60
CA LEU A 294 -22.72 -13.09 -3.16
C LEU A 294 -22.91 -12.99 -4.67
N ALA A 295 -22.72 -14.09 -5.40
CA ALA A 295 -22.95 -14.13 -6.85
C ALA A 295 -24.44 -13.94 -7.22
N ILE A 296 -25.36 -14.37 -6.37
CA ILE A 296 -26.80 -14.09 -6.51
C ILE A 296 -27.08 -12.62 -6.16
N ALA A 297 -26.49 -12.11 -5.08
CA ALA A 297 -26.66 -10.75 -4.62
C ALA A 297 -26.17 -9.73 -5.67
N SER A 298 -25.03 -9.99 -6.34
CA SER A 298 -24.52 -9.13 -7.40
C SER A 298 -25.44 -9.04 -8.63
N ARG A 299 -26.35 -10.01 -8.81
CA ARG A 299 -27.32 -10.07 -9.93
C ARG A 299 -28.56 -9.23 -9.70
N ARG A 300 -28.89 -8.93 -8.44
CA ARG A 300 -30.14 -8.25 -8.12
C ARG A 300 -30.11 -6.83 -8.68
N GLY A 301 -30.94 -6.57 -9.68
CA GLY A 301 -31.07 -5.27 -10.35
C GLY A 301 -30.48 -5.20 -11.76
N TRP A 302 -29.87 -6.27 -12.28
CA TRP A 302 -29.25 -6.29 -13.62
C TRP A 302 -29.91 -7.34 -14.51
N SER A 303 -30.38 -6.93 -15.69
CA SER A 303 -31.17 -7.76 -16.62
C SER A 303 -30.35 -8.47 -17.71
N ASN A 304 -29.04 -8.21 -17.83
CA ASN A 304 -28.16 -8.76 -18.88
C ASN A 304 -27.01 -9.62 -18.33
N ILE A 305 -26.44 -10.44 -19.23
CA ILE A 305 -25.57 -11.60 -18.98
C ILE A 305 -24.13 -11.23 -18.55
N ASP A 306 -23.64 -10.02 -18.88
CA ASP A 306 -22.32 -9.56 -18.42
C ASP A 306 -22.42 -8.87 -17.07
N HIS A 307 -21.77 -9.46 -16.06
CA HIS A 307 -21.82 -9.00 -14.68
C HIS A 307 -20.99 -7.71 -14.51
N PRO A 308 -21.61 -6.58 -14.13
CA PRO A 308 -20.88 -5.33 -13.94
C PRO A 308 -19.99 -5.36 -12.68
N ILE A 309 -20.25 -6.27 -11.74
CA ILE A 309 -19.52 -6.36 -10.46
C ILE A 309 -18.73 -7.66 -10.39
N LYS A 310 -17.41 -7.56 -10.34
CA LYS A 310 -16.52 -8.71 -10.11
C LYS A 310 -16.18 -8.86 -8.63
N ILE A 311 -16.37 -10.07 -8.09
CA ILE A 311 -16.07 -10.38 -6.69
C ILE A 311 -14.62 -10.87 -6.56
N HIS A 312 -13.88 -10.29 -5.61
CA HIS A 312 -12.52 -10.69 -5.23
C HIS A 312 -12.50 -11.13 -3.77
N LYS A 313 -11.71 -12.13 -3.43
CA LYS A 313 -11.61 -12.65 -2.05
C LYS A 313 -10.15 -12.68 -1.61
N LEU A 314 -9.87 -12.05 -0.47
CA LEU A 314 -8.56 -11.92 0.13
C LEU A 314 -8.52 -12.70 1.46
N LYS A 315 -7.67 -13.70 1.56
CA LYS A 315 -7.40 -14.46 2.78
C LYS A 315 -6.20 -13.86 3.50
N VAL A 316 -6.44 -13.20 4.62
CA VAL A 316 -5.41 -12.47 5.39
C VAL A 316 -4.90 -13.23 6.61
N ALA A 317 -5.54 -14.34 6.96
CA ALA A 317 -5.03 -15.26 7.97
C ALA A 317 -3.74 -15.95 7.52
N LYS A 318 -2.85 -16.23 8.47
CA LYS A 318 -1.61 -16.97 8.19
C LYS A 318 -1.96 -18.44 7.85
N PRO A 319 -1.40 -19.01 6.76
CA PRO A 319 -1.57 -20.43 6.47
C PRO A 319 -1.03 -21.26 7.64
N GLU A 320 -1.67 -22.39 7.92
CA GLU A 320 -1.09 -23.34 8.87
C GLU A 320 0.23 -23.87 8.33
N ALA A 321 1.27 -23.88 9.17
CA ALA A 321 2.54 -24.47 8.78
C ALA A 321 2.32 -25.97 8.47
N ALA A 322 2.86 -26.45 7.36
CA ALA A 322 2.73 -27.86 6.95
C ALA A 322 3.22 -28.85 8.02
N SER A 323 4.15 -28.42 8.89
CA SER A 323 4.62 -29.19 10.05
C SER A 323 3.55 -29.43 11.13
N LYS A 324 2.47 -28.63 11.15
CA LYS A 324 1.35 -28.77 12.09
C LYS A 324 0.18 -29.57 11.52
N LEU A 325 0.20 -29.90 10.22
CA LEU A 325 -0.82 -30.73 9.55
C LEU A 325 -0.56 -32.24 9.69
N LYS A 326 0.65 -32.64 10.12
CA LYS A 326 1.02 -34.07 10.27
C LYS A 326 0.50 -34.74 11.54
N ASN A 327 -0.17 -34.00 12.43
CA ASN A 327 -0.66 -34.51 13.73
C ASN A 327 -2.19 -34.35 13.89
N ALA A 328 -2.94 -34.29 12.79
CA ALA A 328 -4.40 -34.17 12.80
C ALA A 328 -5.07 -35.46 12.35
#